data_AF-A0A2V7TTE6-F1
#
_entry.id   AF-A0A2V7TTE6-F1
#
_cell.length_a   1.000
_cell.length_b   1.000
_cell.length_c   1.000
_cell.angle_alpha   90.00
_cell.angle_beta   90.00
_cell.angle_gamma   90.00
#
_symmetry.space_group_name_H-M   'P 1'
#
loop_
_entity.id
_entity.type
_entity.pdbx_description
1 polymer ?
#
loop_
_entity_poly.entity_id
_entity_poly.type
_entity_poly.pdbx_seq_one_letter_code
_entity_poly.pdbx_strand_id
1 'polypeptide(L)'
;KYELARGSFGSDFWFTHVYRLNDPDINKLSKANPGALGPEVTNYDNRELPINSRGELEGIDPGIKPYKSAEATIALDRQFSPRFVAGIRYTHRHLLRAIEDIGVLDAEESEVYLIGNPGFGQTRDTGSVYGGQTPNGTFLVPKASRKYNAVELRAQGQFGKFNMLASYTWSRLFGNYSGSANSDESGRQDPGVSRAFDPRRASWARTGRTR
;
A
#
# COMPACT_ATOMS: atom_id res chain seq x y z
N LYS A 1 -10.52 -2.88 0.29
CA LYS A 1 -9.67 -4.07 -0.05
C LYS A 1 -9.29 -4.12 -1.54
N TYR A 2 -9.88 -3.27 -2.39
CA TYR A 2 -9.55 -3.22 -3.81
C TYR A 2 -9.28 -1.78 -4.26
N GLU A 3 -8.85 -0.88 -3.37
CA GLU A 3 -8.83 0.56 -3.67
C GLU A 3 -7.99 0.92 -4.90
N LEU A 4 -6.79 0.34 -5.03
CA LEU A 4 -5.97 0.53 -6.23
C LEU A 4 -6.69 0.04 -7.50
N ALA A 5 -7.21 -1.18 -7.46
CA ALA A 5 -7.91 -1.78 -8.60
C ALA A 5 -9.19 -1.01 -8.97
N ARG A 6 -9.91 -0.52 -7.97
CA ARG A 6 -11.15 0.25 -8.11
C ARG A 6 -10.91 1.64 -8.68
N GLY A 7 -9.97 2.37 -8.10
CA GLY A 7 -9.69 3.76 -8.48
C GLY A 7 -8.85 3.91 -9.75
N SER A 8 -7.87 3.04 -9.98
CA SER A 8 -6.90 3.21 -11.09
C SER A 8 -7.22 2.38 -12.33
N PHE A 9 -8.11 1.39 -12.23
CA PHE A 9 -8.42 0.45 -13.33
C PHE A 9 -9.92 0.36 -13.65
N GLY A 10 -10.68 1.43 -13.36
CA GLY A 10 -12.00 1.65 -13.97
C GLY A 10 -13.09 0.74 -13.42
N SER A 11 -12.89 0.20 -12.21
CA SER A 11 -13.92 -0.60 -11.55
C SER A 11 -14.92 0.24 -10.76
N ASP A 12 -14.60 1.50 -10.44
CA ASP A 12 -15.60 2.46 -9.96
C ASP A 12 -16.05 3.34 -11.13
N PHE A 13 -17.36 3.47 -11.28
CA PHE A 13 -17.96 4.47 -12.14
C PHE A 13 -19.20 5.06 -11.49
N TRP A 14 -19.39 6.35 -11.67
CA TRP A 14 -20.58 7.04 -11.20
C TRP A 14 -20.85 8.28 -12.05
N PHE A 15 -22.10 8.70 -12.07
CA PHE A 15 -22.49 9.99 -12.61
C PHE A 15 -22.71 10.96 -11.46
N THR A 16 -22.08 12.12 -11.54
CA THR A 16 -22.35 13.23 -10.63
C THR A 16 -23.26 14.19 -11.35
N HIS A 17 -24.44 14.46 -10.81
CA HIS A 17 -25.32 15.51 -11.28
C HIS A 17 -25.38 16.60 -10.22
N VAL A 18 -25.19 17.85 -10.63
CA VAL A 18 -25.24 19.02 -9.74
C VAL A 18 -26.48 19.81 -10.10
N TYR A 19 -27.39 20.01 -9.14
CA TYR A 19 -28.64 20.75 -9.31
C TYR A 19 -28.62 22.04 -8.50
N ARG A 20 -29.39 23.05 -8.93
CA ARG A 20 -29.67 24.21 -8.08
C ARG A 20 -30.68 23.84 -6.99
N LEU A 21 -30.57 24.54 -5.86
CA LEU A 21 -31.51 24.45 -4.73
C LEU A 21 -32.42 25.68 -4.71
N ASN A 22 -33.34 25.76 -5.67
CA ASN A 22 -34.25 26.89 -5.82
C ASN A 22 -35.50 26.76 -4.94
N ASP A 23 -35.83 25.54 -4.51
CA ASP A 23 -36.95 25.24 -3.63
C ASP A 23 -36.45 24.73 -2.27
N PRO A 24 -36.84 25.35 -1.15
CA PRO A 24 -36.38 24.95 0.19
C PRO A 24 -37.06 23.67 0.72
N ASP A 25 -38.12 23.15 0.07
CA ASP A 25 -38.84 21.96 0.54
C ASP A 25 -38.10 20.66 0.17
N ILE A 26 -37.15 20.25 1.02
CA ILE A 26 -36.33 19.05 0.85
C ILE A 26 -37.14 17.75 0.74
N ASN A 27 -38.41 17.73 1.14
CA ASN A 27 -39.25 16.52 1.06
C ASN A 27 -39.60 16.15 -0.39
N LYS A 28 -39.43 17.09 -1.34
CA LYS A 28 -39.62 16.82 -2.77
C LYS A 28 -38.48 15.98 -3.36
N LEU A 29 -37.33 15.90 -2.69
CA LEU A 29 -36.20 15.09 -3.13
C LEU A 29 -36.46 13.60 -2.92
N SER A 30 -36.09 12.81 -3.93
CA SER A 30 -36.01 11.37 -3.80
C SER A 30 -34.92 10.81 -4.70
N LYS A 31 -34.56 9.54 -4.50
CA LYS A 31 -33.66 8.82 -5.42
C LYS A 31 -34.18 8.84 -6.87
N ALA A 32 -35.49 8.84 -7.05
CA ALA A 32 -36.14 8.88 -8.37
C ALA A 32 -36.25 10.30 -8.95
N ASN A 33 -36.13 11.34 -8.12
CA ASN A 33 -36.23 12.74 -8.54
C ASN A 33 -35.16 13.61 -7.85
N PRO A 34 -33.87 13.42 -8.17
CA PRO A 34 -32.78 14.15 -7.53
C PRO A 34 -32.76 15.65 -7.89
N GLY A 35 -33.41 16.04 -8.98
CA GLY A 35 -33.52 17.44 -9.43
C GLY A 35 -34.82 18.15 -9.02
N ALA A 36 -35.57 17.61 -8.05
CA ALA A 36 -36.90 18.13 -7.68
C ALA A 36 -36.91 19.59 -7.22
N LEU A 37 -35.75 20.11 -6.79
CA LEU A 37 -35.62 21.43 -6.18
C LEU A 37 -35.04 22.48 -7.12
N GLY A 38 -34.72 22.13 -8.37
CA GLY A 38 -34.18 23.07 -9.33
C GLY A 38 -33.52 22.43 -10.54
N PRO A 39 -33.19 23.24 -11.57
CA PRO A 39 -32.57 22.76 -12.78
C PRO A 39 -31.17 22.19 -12.53
N GLU A 40 -30.77 21.24 -13.36
CA GLU A 40 -29.39 20.75 -13.43
C GLU A 40 -28.46 21.87 -13.90
N VAL A 41 -27.31 21.98 -13.24
CA VAL A 41 -26.23 22.93 -13.53
C VAL A 41 -25.18 22.28 -14.41
N THR A 42 -24.76 21.07 -14.05
CA THR A 42 -23.75 20.30 -14.77
C THR A 42 -23.83 18.82 -14.39
N ASN A 43 -23.30 17.96 -15.25
CA ASN A 43 -23.00 16.58 -14.92
C ASN A 43 -21.54 16.22 -15.23
N TYR A 44 -21.06 15.23 -14.49
CA TYR A 44 -19.77 14.61 -14.70
C TYR A 44 -19.99 13.12 -14.89
N ASP A 45 -19.46 12.62 -16.01
CA ASP A 45 -19.36 11.19 -16.27
C ASP A 45 -18.03 10.67 -15.75
N ASN A 46 -18.04 10.06 -14.57
CA ASN A 46 -16.82 9.57 -13.91
C ASN A 46 -16.55 8.10 -14.29
N ARG A 47 -16.84 7.72 -15.54
CA ARG A 47 -16.44 6.42 -16.12
C ARG A 47 -15.05 6.43 -16.73
N GLU A 48 -14.42 7.60 -16.84
CA GLU A 48 -13.20 7.75 -17.64
C GLU A 48 -12.00 7.17 -16.89
N LEU A 49 -11.52 6.03 -17.42
CA LEU A 49 -10.16 5.59 -17.19
C LEU A 49 -9.23 6.65 -17.80
N PRO A 50 -8.26 7.19 -17.06
CA PRO A 50 -7.35 8.19 -17.61
C PRO A 50 -6.47 7.48 -18.64
N ILE A 51 -6.82 7.60 -19.91
CA ILE A 51 -6.13 6.98 -21.05
C ILE A 51 -5.58 8.12 -21.89
N ASN A 52 -4.27 8.11 -22.12
CA ASN A 52 -3.63 9.13 -22.92
C ASN A 52 -4.03 9.02 -24.40
N SER A 53 -3.65 10.01 -25.21
CA SER A 53 -3.89 10.03 -26.66
C SER A 53 -3.28 8.85 -27.44
N ARG A 54 -2.45 8.02 -26.79
CA ARG A 54 -1.83 6.80 -27.35
C ARG A 54 -2.55 5.52 -26.93
N GLY A 55 -3.62 5.61 -26.13
CA GLY A 55 -4.37 4.45 -25.67
C GLY A 55 -3.76 3.75 -24.44
N GLU A 56 -2.84 4.41 -23.73
CA GLU A 56 -2.19 3.86 -22.53
C GLU A 56 -2.84 4.43 -21.27
N LEU A 57 -2.98 3.61 -20.22
CA LEU A 57 -3.41 4.08 -18.91
C LEU A 57 -2.38 5.07 -18.36
N GLU A 58 -2.84 6.28 -18.06
CA GLU A 58 -2.05 7.32 -17.39
C GLU A 58 -1.89 6.99 -15.91
N GLY A 59 -0.81 7.52 -15.30
CA GLY A 59 -0.54 7.31 -13.88
C GLY A 59 -0.10 5.89 -13.53
N ILE A 60 0.31 5.06 -14.50
CA ILE A 60 0.90 3.73 -14.26
C ILE A 60 2.29 3.68 -14.86
N ASP A 61 3.27 3.22 -14.09
CA ASP A 61 4.64 3.02 -14.59
C ASP A 61 4.63 1.93 -15.68
N PRO A 62 4.98 2.22 -16.95
CA PRO A 62 4.99 1.22 -18.02
C PRO A 62 5.96 0.06 -17.73
N GLY A 63 6.99 0.32 -16.93
CA GLY A 63 7.98 -0.64 -16.48
C GLY A 63 7.61 -1.39 -15.19
N ILE A 64 6.40 -1.20 -14.66
CA ILE A 64 5.98 -1.79 -13.38
C ILE A 64 6.19 -3.30 -13.38
N LYS A 65 6.72 -3.81 -12.27
CA LYS A 65 6.94 -5.24 -12.03
C LYS A 65 6.12 -5.71 -10.84
N PRO A 66 5.78 -7.02 -10.79
CA PRO A 66 5.03 -7.59 -9.69
C PRO A 66 5.69 -7.34 -8.33
N TYR A 67 4.85 -7.25 -7.30
CA TYR A 67 5.27 -7.32 -5.92
C TYR A 67 6.14 -8.57 -5.70
N LYS A 68 7.28 -8.41 -5.05
CA LYS A 68 8.23 -9.51 -4.85
C LYS A 68 8.87 -9.43 -3.47
N SER A 69 8.89 -10.57 -2.77
CA SER A 69 9.65 -10.79 -1.55
C SER A 69 10.49 -12.06 -1.66
N ALA A 70 11.53 -12.15 -0.86
CA ALA A 70 12.30 -13.37 -0.67
C ALA A 70 12.28 -13.77 0.80
N GLU A 71 12.25 -15.07 1.05
CA GLU A 71 12.25 -15.66 2.38
C GLU A 71 13.24 -16.82 2.43
N ALA A 72 13.95 -16.92 3.55
CA ALA A 72 14.78 -18.05 3.91
C ALA A 72 14.43 -18.50 5.32
N THR A 73 14.25 -19.80 5.49
CA THR A 73 13.94 -20.41 6.78
C THR A 73 14.88 -21.57 7.04
N ILE A 74 15.41 -21.61 8.26
CA ILE A 74 16.22 -22.72 8.77
C ILE A 74 15.52 -23.22 10.03
N ALA A 75 15.32 -24.53 10.12
CA ALA A 75 14.72 -25.16 11.28
C ALA A 75 15.53 -26.38 11.71
N LEU A 76 15.61 -26.58 13.02
CA LEU A 76 16.19 -27.76 13.64
C LEU A 76 15.21 -28.27 14.69
N ASP A 77 14.80 -29.52 14.53
CA ASP A 77 14.02 -30.25 15.51
C ASP A 77 14.88 -31.34 16.14
N ARG A 78 14.81 -31.47 17.47
CA ARG A 78 15.52 -32.49 18.21
C ARG A 78 14.56 -33.22 19.13
N GLN A 79 14.52 -34.53 18.98
CA GLN A 79 13.93 -35.42 19.96
C GLN A 79 14.93 -35.63 21.11
N PHE A 80 14.54 -35.21 22.31
CA PHE A 80 15.36 -35.34 23.52
C PHE A 80 14.99 -36.59 24.33
N SER A 81 13.76 -37.09 24.18
CA SER A 81 13.31 -38.37 24.73
C SER A 81 12.21 -38.98 23.86
N PRO A 82 11.81 -40.25 24.07
CA PRO A 82 10.67 -40.85 23.36
C PRO A 82 9.35 -40.05 23.48
N ARG A 83 9.25 -39.16 24.47
CA ARG A 83 8.05 -38.38 24.76
C ARG A 83 8.26 -36.86 24.72
N PHE A 84 9.41 -36.37 24.27
CA PHE A 84 9.71 -34.94 24.24
C PHE A 84 10.56 -34.54 23.04
N VAL A 85 10.07 -33.55 22.29
CA VAL A 85 10.73 -32.94 21.13
C VAL A 85 10.72 -31.43 21.32
N ALA A 86 11.83 -30.77 21.03
CA ALA A 86 11.87 -29.32 20.91
C ALA A 86 12.55 -28.91 19.61
N GLY A 87 12.14 -27.75 19.12
CA GLY A 87 12.57 -27.22 17.85
C GLY A 87 12.87 -25.73 17.92
N ILE A 88 13.80 -25.30 17.09
CA ILE A 88 14.09 -23.91 16.81
C ILE A 88 13.91 -23.64 15.33
N ARG A 89 13.25 -22.53 14.99
CA ARG A 89 13.11 -22.05 13.61
C ARG A 89 13.54 -20.61 13.53
N TYR A 90 14.41 -20.30 12.58
CA TYR A 90 14.73 -18.94 12.19
C TYR A 90 14.14 -18.65 10.81
N THR A 91 13.43 -17.52 10.69
CA THR A 91 12.89 -17.04 9.41
C THR A 91 13.40 -15.63 9.15
N HIS A 92 13.99 -15.44 7.98
CA HIS A 92 14.34 -14.13 7.42
C HIS A 92 13.51 -13.88 6.17
N ARG A 93 12.73 -12.81 6.17
CA ARG A 93 11.97 -12.36 4.99
C ARG A 93 12.32 -10.92 4.67
N HIS A 94 12.54 -10.61 3.40
CA HIS A 94 12.72 -9.24 2.96
C HIS A 94 11.94 -8.93 1.68
N LEU A 95 11.45 -7.71 1.61
CA LEU A 95 10.83 -7.14 0.43
C LEU A 95 11.90 -6.80 -0.60
N LEU A 96 11.69 -7.26 -1.84
CA LEU A 96 12.49 -6.87 -2.99
C LEU A 96 11.84 -5.70 -3.73
N ARG A 97 10.51 -5.74 -3.86
CA ARG A 97 9.72 -4.77 -4.60
C ARG A 97 8.27 -4.74 -4.12
N ALA A 98 7.71 -3.55 -3.93
CA ALA A 98 6.29 -3.32 -3.72
C ALA A 98 5.66 -2.60 -4.91
N ILE A 99 4.33 -2.62 -4.99
CA ILE A 99 3.52 -1.75 -5.85
C ILE A 99 2.76 -0.81 -4.92
N GLU A 100 2.87 0.49 -5.16
CA GLU A 100 2.19 1.54 -4.41
C GLU A 100 1.84 2.71 -5.34
N ASP A 101 0.92 3.54 -4.87
CA ASP A 101 0.68 4.90 -5.32
C ASP A 101 1.81 5.81 -4.78
N ILE A 102 2.36 6.64 -5.65
CA ILE A 102 3.54 7.44 -5.40
C ILE A 102 3.19 8.87 -5.78
N GLY A 103 2.95 9.70 -4.77
CA GLY A 103 2.74 11.13 -4.92
C GLY A 103 4.07 11.90 -4.97
N VAL A 104 4.23 12.78 -5.96
CA VAL A 104 5.28 13.81 -5.98
C VAL A 104 4.67 15.16 -6.35
N LEU A 105 5.37 16.25 -6.07
CA LEU A 105 5.00 17.58 -6.56
C LEU A 105 5.67 17.81 -7.91
N ASP A 106 4.92 18.27 -8.91
CA ASP A 106 5.47 18.74 -10.18
C ASP A 106 6.05 20.16 -10.07
N ALA A 107 6.47 20.74 -11.21
CA ALA A 107 7.09 22.06 -11.24
C ALA A 107 6.13 23.19 -10.85
N GLU A 108 4.83 22.96 -11.00
CA GLU A 108 3.72 23.85 -10.66
C GLU A 108 3.22 23.64 -9.22
N GLU A 109 3.94 22.87 -8.42
CA GLU A 109 3.58 22.48 -7.04
C GLU A 109 2.25 21.70 -6.95
N SER A 110 1.81 21.10 -8.06
CA SER A 110 0.65 20.22 -8.10
C SER A 110 1.06 18.78 -7.75
N GLU A 111 0.25 18.12 -6.93
CA GLU A 111 0.50 16.73 -6.52
C GLU A 111 0.07 15.79 -7.66
N VAL A 112 1.03 15.05 -8.20
CA VAL A 112 0.83 14.06 -9.26
C VAL A 112 1.15 12.66 -8.74
N TYR A 113 0.43 11.67 -9.26
CA TYR A 113 0.42 10.31 -8.74
C TYR A 113 0.84 9.28 -9.78
N LEU A 114 1.65 8.33 -9.34
CA LEU A 114 2.10 7.20 -10.13
C LEU A 114 1.91 5.88 -9.36
N ILE A 115 1.15 4.97 -9.96
CA ILE A 115 1.14 3.57 -9.55
C ILE A 115 2.40 2.90 -10.12
N GLY A 116 3.31 2.55 -9.23
CA GLY A 116 4.61 2.05 -9.62
C GLY A 116 5.33 1.27 -8.54
N ASN A 117 6.62 1.03 -8.77
CA ASN A 117 7.49 0.39 -7.79
C ASN A 117 8.40 1.44 -7.12
N PRO A 118 8.18 1.82 -5.84
CA PRO A 118 8.99 2.83 -5.19
C PRO A 118 10.48 2.50 -5.22
N GLY A 119 11.27 3.40 -5.80
CA GLY A 119 12.71 3.26 -5.98
C GLY A 119 13.15 2.45 -7.21
N PHE A 120 12.26 2.24 -8.18
CA PHE A 120 12.52 1.64 -9.49
C PHE A 120 11.75 2.39 -10.59
N GLY A 121 12.05 2.07 -11.86
CA GLY A 121 11.29 2.61 -13.01
C GLY A 121 11.33 4.13 -13.07
N GLN A 122 10.16 4.75 -13.26
CA GLN A 122 9.99 6.20 -13.37
C GLN A 122 10.55 6.96 -12.16
N THR A 123 10.52 6.38 -10.96
CA THR A 123 11.09 7.00 -9.73
C THR A 123 12.63 7.04 -9.70
N ARG A 124 13.27 6.51 -10.74
CA ARG A 124 14.73 6.52 -10.94
C ARG A 124 15.12 7.10 -12.30
N ASP A 125 14.15 7.55 -13.08
CA ASP A 125 14.37 8.22 -14.35
C ASP A 125 14.39 9.73 -14.11
N THR A 126 15.55 10.37 -14.23
CA THR A 126 15.69 11.81 -14.02
C THR A 126 14.97 12.67 -15.07
N GLY A 127 14.53 12.08 -16.18
CA GLY A 127 13.65 12.74 -17.15
C GLY A 127 12.18 12.71 -16.74
N SER A 128 11.83 11.95 -15.70
CA SER A 128 10.49 11.84 -15.15
C SER A 128 10.29 12.78 -13.97
N VAL A 129 9.06 13.32 -13.83
CA VAL A 129 8.65 14.10 -12.64
C VAL A 129 8.86 13.29 -11.34
N TYR A 130 8.73 11.97 -11.39
CA TYR A 130 8.90 11.09 -10.23
C TYR A 130 10.37 10.79 -9.86
N GLY A 131 11.31 11.04 -10.78
CA GLY A 131 12.73 10.75 -10.59
C GLY A 131 13.56 11.92 -10.07
N GLY A 132 12.90 12.98 -9.59
CA GLY A 132 13.56 14.13 -9.00
C GLY A 132 14.48 13.75 -7.83
N GLN A 133 15.51 14.58 -7.63
CA GLN A 133 16.50 14.40 -6.57
C GLN A 133 16.57 15.66 -5.69
N THR A 134 16.85 15.45 -4.41
CA THR A 134 17.27 16.51 -3.49
C THR A 134 18.61 17.13 -3.96
N PRO A 135 18.97 18.36 -3.51
CA PRO A 135 20.26 18.98 -3.84
C PRO A 135 21.49 18.11 -3.54
N ASN A 136 21.36 17.17 -2.59
CA ASN A 136 22.42 16.23 -2.20
C ASN A 136 22.44 14.95 -3.06
N GLY A 137 21.72 14.91 -4.19
CA GLY A 137 21.68 13.77 -5.12
C GLY A 137 20.84 12.58 -4.65
N THR A 138 20.12 12.69 -3.53
CA THR A 138 19.21 11.61 -3.08
C THR A 138 17.87 11.72 -3.80
N PHE A 139 17.39 10.64 -4.41
CA PHE A 139 16.05 10.58 -5.01
C PHE A 139 14.94 10.93 -4.01
N LEU A 140 13.95 11.69 -4.48
CA LEU A 140 12.79 12.11 -3.67
C LEU A 140 11.95 10.92 -3.22
N VAL A 141 11.78 9.92 -4.08
CA VAL A 141 11.06 8.68 -3.75
C VAL A 141 12.05 7.61 -3.28
N PRO A 142 12.09 7.29 -1.96
CA PRO A 142 12.94 6.24 -1.46
C PRO A 142 12.47 4.86 -1.93
N LYS A 143 13.40 3.90 -1.97
CA LYS A 143 13.04 2.52 -2.27
C LYS A 143 12.21 1.93 -1.13
N ALA A 144 11.14 1.22 -1.46
CA ALA A 144 10.36 0.47 -0.48
C ALA A 144 11.22 -0.66 0.13
N SER A 145 11.32 -0.68 1.45
CA SER A 145 12.13 -1.62 2.21
C SER A 145 11.35 -2.13 3.41
N ARG A 146 11.31 -3.46 3.55
CA ARG A 146 10.70 -4.17 4.68
C ARG A 146 11.48 -5.46 4.94
N LYS A 147 12.01 -5.63 6.15
CA LYS A 147 12.79 -6.79 6.59
C LYS A 147 12.22 -7.35 7.87
N TYR A 148 11.86 -8.62 7.86
CA TYR A 148 11.32 -9.37 8.99
C TYR A 148 12.30 -10.45 9.40
N ASN A 149 12.58 -10.53 10.70
CA ASN A 149 13.37 -11.59 11.30
C ASN A 149 12.58 -12.18 12.47
N ALA A 150 12.53 -13.51 12.56
CA ALA A 150 11.90 -14.20 13.66
C ALA A 150 12.70 -15.43 14.09
N VAL A 151 12.76 -15.64 15.40
CA VAL A 151 13.19 -16.89 16.03
C VAL A 151 12.00 -17.45 16.77
N GLU A 152 11.62 -18.66 16.42
CA GLU A 152 10.54 -19.41 17.03
C GLU A 152 11.11 -20.62 17.76
N LEU A 153 10.74 -20.77 19.03
CA LEU A 153 11.02 -21.94 19.86
C LEU A 153 9.72 -22.72 20.03
N ARG A 154 9.78 -24.03 19.80
CA ARG A 154 8.65 -24.95 20.00
C ARG A 154 9.07 -26.09 20.91
N ALA A 155 8.17 -26.51 21.78
CA ALA A 155 8.36 -27.68 22.63
C ALA A 155 7.05 -28.46 22.68
N GLN A 156 7.13 -29.76 22.40
CA GLN A 156 6.01 -30.67 22.45
C GLN A 156 6.38 -31.95 23.18
N GLY A 157 5.50 -32.44 24.04
CA GLY A 157 5.74 -33.71 24.71
C GLY A 157 4.86 -33.96 25.91
N GLN A 158 5.27 -34.93 26.72
CA GLN A 158 4.56 -35.35 27.92
C GLN A 158 5.50 -35.33 29.13
N PHE A 159 5.09 -34.64 30.20
CA PHE A 159 5.76 -34.61 31.50
C PHE A 159 4.86 -35.29 32.54
N GLY A 160 5.22 -36.51 32.93
CA GLY A 160 4.38 -37.34 33.81
C GLY A 160 3.05 -37.69 33.15
N LYS A 161 1.93 -37.26 33.75
CA LYS A 161 0.57 -37.45 33.21
C LYS A 161 0.09 -36.29 32.33
N PHE A 162 0.91 -35.25 32.15
CA PHE A 162 0.51 -34.02 31.45
C PHE A 162 1.14 -33.95 30.06
N ASN A 163 0.33 -33.61 29.06
CA ASN A 163 0.80 -33.26 27.73
C ASN A 163 1.06 -31.75 27.67
N MET A 164 2.09 -31.35 26.93
CA MET A 164 2.52 -29.98 26.78
C MET A 164 2.76 -29.65 25.30
N LEU A 165 2.23 -28.50 24.89
CA LEU A 165 2.55 -27.82 23.64
C LEU A 165 2.86 -26.37 24.01
N ALA A 166 4.12 -25.97 23.83
CA ALA A 166 4.58 -24.62 24.10
C ALA A 166 5.26 -24.04 22.87
N SER A 167 5.01 -22.76 22.62
CA SER A 167 5.66 -22.01 21.54
C SER A 167 5.93 -20.59 21.96
N TYR A 168 7.12 -20.07 21.64
CA TYR A 168 7.48 -18.69 21.84
C TYR A 168 8.16 -18.14 20.60
N THR A 169 7.68 -17.00 20.09
CA THR A 169 8.26 -16.34 18.92
C THR A 169 8.76 -14.96 19.30
N TRP A 170 10.05 -14.74 19.10
CA TRP A 170 10.66 -13.42 19.15
C TRP A 170 10.89 -12.93 17.73
N SER A 171 10.34 -11.76 17.39
CA SER A 171 10.46 -11.21 16.04
C SER A 171 10.70 -9.71 16.02
N ARG A 172 11.26 -9.23 14.92
CA ARG A 172 11.46 -7.81 14.63
C ARG A 172 11.16 -7.51 13.17
N LEU A 173 10.50 -6.40 12.92
CA LEU A 173 10.22 -5.85 11.60
C LEU A 173 10.90 -4.49 11.46
N PHE A 174 11.59 -4.25 10.36
CA PHE A 174 12.28 -2.99 10.07
C PHE A 174 12.00 -2.54 8.65
N GLY A 175 11.94 -1.23 8.44
CA GLY A 175 11.78 -0.68 7.09
C GLY A 175 11.05 0.65 7.08
N ASN A 176 10.80 1.12 5.86
CA ASN A 176 9.98 2.29 5.57
C ASN A 176 8.67 1.91 4.85
N TYR A 177 8.35 0.62 4.85
CA TYR A 177 7.16 0.08 4.21
C TYR A 177 6.49 -0.94 5.14
N SER A 178 5.29 -0.60 5.62
CA SER A 178 4.48 -1.43 6.52
C SER A 178 3.81 -2.61 5.80
N GLY A 179 3.51 -2.45 4.50
CA GLY A 179 2.84 -3.44 3.66
C GLY A 179 1.55 -2.89 3.07
N SER A 180 0.74 -3.78 2.48
CA SER A 180 -0.57 -3.47 1.91
C SER A 180 -1.61 -2.94 2.93
N ALA A 181 -1.30 -2.96 4.21
CA ALA A 181 -2.12 -2.41 5.27
C ALA A 181 -1.17 -1.52 6.09
N ASN A 182 -1.38 -0.21 6.02
CA ASN A 182 -0.49 0.75 6.67
C ASN A 182 -1.02 1.08 8.07
N SER A 183 -0.44 0.46 9.10
CA SER A 183 -0.80 0.72 10.51
C SER A 183 -0.47 2.13 10.97
N ASP A 184 0.43 2.83 10.27
CA ASP A 184 0.89 4.17 10.64
C ASP A 184 -0.01 5.28 10.04
N GLU A 185 -1.10 4.89 9.37
CA GLU A 185 -2.12 5.79 8.87
C GLU A 185 -3.38 5.73 9.72
N SER A 186 -3.77 6.87 10.30
CA SER A 186 -5.00 6.99 11.09
C SER A 186 -6.23 6.71 10.23
N GLY A 187 -6.80 5.51 10.38
CA GLY A 187 -8.10 5.14 9.81
C GLY A 187 -8.13 4.72 8.34
N ARG A 188 -7.00 4.71 7.61
CA ARG A 188 -6.93 4.27 6.21
C ARG A 188 -6.14 2.97 6.08
N GLN A 189 -6.75 1.93 5.52
CA GLN A 189 -6.13 0.62 5.29
C GLN A 189 -6.33 0.25 3.81
N ASP A 190 -5.61 0.96 2.94
CA ASP A 190 -5.80 0.90 1.50
C ASP A 190 -4.57 0.26 0.81
N PRO A 191 -4.63 -1.04 0.50
CA PRO A 191 -3.59 -1.74 -0.24
C PRO A 191 -3.19 -1.04 -1.54
N GLY A 192 -1.92 -0.67 -1.65
CA GLY A 192 -1.36 -0.07 -2.85
C GLY A 192 -1.73 1.40 -3.06
N VAL A 193 -2.52 2.01 -2.19
CA VAL A 193 -2.87 3.45 -2.24
C VAL A 193 -2.57 4.09 -0.88
N SER A 194 -1.52 3.59 -0.22
CA SER A 194 -1.14 4.06 1.10
C SER A 194 -0.35 5.36 0.98
N ARG A 195 -0.45 6.24 1.98
CA ARG A 195 0.35 7.48 1.98
C ARG A 195 1.82 7.27 2.33
N ALA A 196 2.36 6.07 2.16
CA ALA A 196 3.74 5.76 2.54
C ALA A 196 4.77 6.50 1.66
N PHE A 197 4.39 6.83 0.42
CA PHE A 197 5.26 7.48 -0.56
C PHE A 197 4.76 8.83 -1.06
N ASP A 198 3.80 9.46 -0.36
CA ASP A 198 3.35 10.82 -0.64
C ASP A 198 4.32 11.86 -0.08
N PRO A 199 4.40 13.09 -0.63
CA PRO A 199 5.41 14.08 -0.27
C PRO A 199 5.44 14.43 1.22
N ARG A 200 4.26 14.48 1.88
CA ARG A 200 4.15 14.82 3.31
C ARG A 200 4.65 13.71 4.25
N ARG A 201 4.66 12.45 3.82
CA ARG A 201 5.02 11.28 4.64
C ARG A 201 6.29 10.56 4.17
N ALA A 202 6.74 10.77 2.95
CA ALA A 202 8.05 10.36 2.47
C ALA A 202 9.19 10.92 3.36
N SER A 203 8.98 12.09 3.99
CA SER A 203 9.87 12.67 4.99
C SER A 203 10.03 11.80 6.25
N TRP A 204 8.98 11.08 6.67
CA TRP A 204 8.98 10.13 7.79
C TRP A 204 9.52 8.75 7.38
N ALA A 205 9.23 8.31 6.15
CA ALA A 205 9.84 7.11 5.56
C ALA A 205 11.39 7.20 5.49
N ARG A 206 11.94 8.42 5.53
CA ARG A 206 13.38 8.71 5.56
C ARG A 206 14.07 8.36 6.90
N THR A 207 13.33 8.24 8.01
CA THR A 207 13.91 7.99 9.35
C THR A 207 13.87 6.51 9.78
N GLY A 208 13.32 5.61 8.96
CA GLY A 208 13.57 4.16 9.06
C GLY A 208 13.04 3.44 10.30
N ARG A 209 12.08 4.03 11.03
CA ARG A 209 11.43 3.39 12.19
C ARG A 209 9.91 3.36 12.01
N THR A 210 9.41 2.25 11.51
CA THR A 210 8.06 1.77 11.83
C THR A 210 8.09 1.18 13.25
N ARG A 211 7.14 1.56 14.12
CA ARG A 211 6.98 0.95 15.44
C ARG A 211 6.31 -0.42 15.33
#